data_AF-A0A6A0HMV5-F1
#
_entry.id   AF-A0A6A0HMV5-F1
#
_cell.length_a   1.000
_cell.length_b   1.000
_cell.length_c   1.000
_cell.angle_alpha   90.00
_cell.angle_beta   90.00
_cell.angle_gamma   90.00
#
_symmetry.space_group_name_H-M   'P 1'
#
loop_
_entity.id
_entity.type
_entity.pdbx_description
1 polymer ?
#
loop_
_entity_poly.entity_id
_entity_poly.type
_entity_poly.pdbx_seq_one_letter_code
_entity_poly.pdbx_strand_id
1 'polypeptide(L)'
;MSIKIQDDGQNFVINRSAIPSRAAKQLKSLAQLFAAEQRRLFVKKLFAGETAPFEQLCNMLEPAADWREAHRILEEYWKTYRINPMQKEARLLSNLVYQRYFPNDARA
;
A
#
# COMPACT_ATOMS: atom_id res chain seq x y z
N MET A 1 -3.47 -26.55 -40.82
CA MET A 1 -4.33 -26.82 -39.65
C MET A 1 -4.21 -25.63 -38.73
N SER A 2 -5.29 -24.86 -38.60
CA SER A 2 -5.30 -23.60 -37.85
C SER A 2 -6.09 -23.82 -36.57
N ILE A 3 -5.47 -23.59 -35.42
CA ILE A 3 -6.15 -23.69 -34.13
C ILE A 3 -6.37 -22.25 -33.64
N LYS A 4 -7.64 -21.86 -33.60
CA LYS A 4 -8.15 -20.68 -32.90
C LYS A 4 -8.20 -21.01 -31.41
N ILE A 5 -7.72 -20.12 -30.55
CA ILE A 5 -8.00 -20.17 -29.12
C ILE A 5 -8.82 -18.93 -28.77
N GLN A 6 -9.98 -19.17 -28.18
CA GLN A 6 -10.97 -18.22 -27.68
C GLN A 6 -10.94 -18.34 -26.14
N ASP A 7 -11.22 -17.22 -25.45
CA ASP A 7 -11.76 -17.12 -24.09
C ASP A 7 -10.87 -17.52 -22.88
N ASP A 8 -10.59 -16.56 -21.99
CA ASP A 8 -11.28 -16.45 -20.69
C ASP A 8 -10.53 -15.47 -19.76
N GLY A 9 -11.30 -14.82 -18.88
CA GLY A 9 -10.94 -13.64 -18.10
C GLY A 9 -9.61 -13.70 -17.33
N GLN A 10 -8.97 -12.54 -17.22
CA GLN A 10 -7.66 -12.37 -16.60
C GLN A 10 -7.63 -12.85 -15.15
N ASN A 11 -7.14 -14.07 -14.97
CA ASN A 11 -6.63 -14.61 -13.72
C ASN A 11 -5.27 -13.94 -13.43
N PHE A 12 -5.23 -13.01 -12.47
CA PHE A 12 -3.97 -12.40 -12.02
C PHE A 12 -3.20 -13.39 -11.13
N VAL A 13 -2.44 -14.28 -11.78
CA VAL A 13 -1.43 -15.11 -11.10
C VAL A 13 -0.21 -14.24 -10.82
N ILE A 14 -0.15 -13.64 -9.63
CA ILE A 14 1.01 -12.85 -9.19
C ILE A 14 2.15 -13.82 -8.82
N ASN A 15 3.04 -14.08 -9.77
CA ASN A 15 4.30 -14.78 -9.52
C ASN A 15 5.24 -13.87 -8.70
N ARG A 16 5.43 -14.18 -7.41
CA ARG A 16 6.26 -13.41 -6.45
C ARG A 16 7.78 -13.61 -6.58
N SER A 17 8.28 -14.25 -7.64
CA SER A 17 9.66 -14.76 -7.66
C SER A 17 10.73 -13.83 -8.22
N ALA A 18 10.44 -12.55 -8.52
CA ALA A 18 11.46 -11.65 -9.07
C ALA A 18 11.18 -10.16 -8.81
N ILE A 19 11.24 -9.73 -7.54
CA ILE A 19 11.41 -8.30 -7.25
C ILE A 19 12.90 -8.09 -6.93
N PRO A 20 13.74 -7.67 -7.90
CA PRO A 20 15.14 -7.41 -7.63
C PRO A 20 15.26 -6.26 -6.63
N SER A 21 15.78 -6.60 -5.45
CA SER A 21 16.13 -5.69 -4.37
C SER A 21 17.16 -4.67 -4.87
N ARG A 22 16.74 -3.41 -5.02
CA ARG A 22 17.64 -2.31 -5.34
C ARG A 22 18.02 -1.61 -4.04
N ALA A 23 19.27 -1.83 -3.63
CA ALA A 23 19.88 -1.25 -2.43
C ALA A 23 19.86 0.29 -2.46
N ALA A 24 19.06 0.90 -1.59
CA ALA A 24 19.16 2.29 -1.17
C ALA A 24 18.49 2.38 0.20
N LYS A 25 19.21 2.85 1.26
CA LYS A 25 18.73 3.03 2.66
C LYS A 25 17.55 2.14 3.04
N GLN A 26 17.78 0.96 3.64
CA GLN A 26 16.72 0.01 4.02
C GLN A 26 15.58 0.69 4.80
N LEU A 27 14.57 1.17 4.06
CA LEU A 27 13.31 1.63 4.62
C LEU A 27 12.67 0.39 5.23
N LYS A 28 12.18 0.49 6.46
CA LYS A 28 11.45 -0.62 7.10
C LYS A 28 10.36 -1.08 6.15
N SER A 29 10.22 -2.40 5.96
CA SER A 29 9.11 -2.95 5.18
C SER A 29 7.80 -2.47 5.77
N LEU A 30 6.82 -2.16 4.92
CA LEU A 30 5.49 -1.75 5.38
C LEU A 30 4.83 -2.80 6.26
N ALA A 31 5.18 -4.07 6.06
CA ALA A 31 4.78 -5.16 6.95
C ALA A 31 5.27 -4.95 8.41
N GLN A 32 6.43 -4.33 8.61
CA GLN A 32 6.93 -4.02 9.96
C GLN A 32 6.44 -2.66 10.47
N LEU A 33 5.88 -1.83 9.59
CA LEU A 33 5.37 -0.50 9.91
C LEU A 33 3.98 -0.55 10.58
N PHE A 34 3.11 -1.47 10.14
CA PHE A 34 1.75 -1.60 10.66
C PHE A 34 1.62 -2.78 11.63
N ALA A 35 1.32 -2.48 12.90
CA ALA A 35 0.95 -3.50 13.88
C ALA A 35 -0.32 -4.26 13.45
N ALA A 36 -0.47 -5.53 13.84
CA ALA A 36 -1.60 -6.36 13.43
C ALA A 36 -2.97 -5.74 13.77
N GLU A 37 -3.08 -5.09 14.94
CA GLU A 37 -4.29 -4.35 15.34
C GLU A 37 -4.56 -3.15 14.44
N GLN A 38 -3.53 -2.38 14.09
CA GLN A 38 -3.66 -1.22 13.19
C GLN A 38 -4.10 -1.65 11.79
N ARG A 39 -3.52 -2.73 11.26
CA ARG A 39 -3.95 -3.30 9.96
C ARG A 39 -5.42 -3.66 9.97
N ARG A 40 -5.88 -4.38 10.99
CA ARG A 40 -7.30 -4.75 11.15
C ARG A 40 -8.19 -3.51 11.24
N LEU A 41 -7.75 -2.48 11.96
CA LEU A 41 -8.46 -1.21 12.08
C LEU A 41 -8.57 -0.50 10.73
N PHE A 42 -7.48 -0.38 9.96
CA PHE A 42 -7.50 0.24 8.63
C PHE A 42 -8.37 -0.53 7.65
N VAL A 43 -8.24 -1.86 7.59
CA VAL A 43 -9.11 -2.71 6.76
C VAL A 43 -10.58 -2.49 7.10
N LYS A 44 -10.94 -2.53 8.39
CA LYS A 44 -12.33 -2.37 8.83
C LYS A 44 -12.88 -0.95 8.60
N LYS A 45 -12.07 0.09 8.80
CA LYS A 45 -12.53 1.50 8.80
C LYS A 45 -12.35 2.21 7.47
N LEU A 46 -11.28 1.92 6.74
CA LEU A 46 -10.97 2.54 5.46
C LEU A 46 -11.48 1.72 4.28
N PHE A 47 -11.47 0.40 4.41
CA PHE A 47 -11.77 -0.53 3.31
C PHE A 47 -13.00 -1.39 3.58
N ALA A 48 -13.86 -0.99 4.52
CA ALA A 48 -15.11 -1.69 4.85
C ALA A 48 -14.96 -3.20 5.18
N GLY A 49 -13.78 -3.63 5.62
CA GLY A 49 -13.47 -5.05 5.91
C GLY A 49 -12.72 -5.79 4.81
N GLU A 50 -12.54 -5.17 3.64
CA GLU A 50 -11.85 -5.77 2.50
C GLU A 50 -10.32 -5.68 2.67
N THR A 51 -9.65 -6.83 2.74
CA THR A 51 -8.19 -6.87 2.95
C THR A 51 -7.41 -6.65 1.66
N ALA A 52 -7.94 -7.09 0.52
CA ALA A 52 -7.33 -6.92 -0.81
C ALA A 52 -6.91 -5.47 -1.14
N PRO A 53 -7.77 -4.43 -0.98
CA PRO A 53 -7.37 -3.06 -1.26
C PRO A 53 -6.32 -2.53 -0.27
N PHE A 54 -6.26 -3.02 0.97
CA PHE A 54 -5.19 -2.65 1.90
C PHE A 54 -3.85 -3.25 1.46
N GLU A 55 -3.84 -4.52 1.04
CA GLU A 55 -2.63 -5.19 0.55
C GLU A 55 -2.13 -4.56 -0.75
N GLN A 56 -3.04 -4.20 -1.67
CA GLN A 56 -2.68 -3.49 -2.89
C GLN A 56 -2.04 -2.14 -2.60
N LEU A 57 -2.59 -1.36 -1.66
CA LEU A 57 -1.96 -0.10 -1.21
C LEU A 57 -0.56 -0.35 -0.66
N CYS A 58 -0.37 -1.37 0.17
CA CYS A 58 0.95 -1.72 0.71
C CYS A 58 1.92 -2.10 -0.41
N ASN A 59 1.49 -2.89 -1.40
CA ASN A 59 2.32 -3.27 -2.55
C ASN A 59 2.72 -2.08 -3.42
N MET A 60 1.85 -1.05 -3.54
CA MET A 60 2.17 0.18 -4.25
C MET A 60 3.14 1.07 -3.46
N LEU A 61 2.99 1.12 -2.14
CA LEU A 61 3.84 1.94 -1.27
C LEU A 61 5.21 1.30 -0.99
N GLU A 62 5.33 -0.03 -1.03
CA GLU A 62 6.60 -0.73 -0.73
C GLU A 62 7.77 -0.27 -1.62
N PRO A 63 7.62 -0.16 -2.97
CA PRO A 63 8.68 0.33 -3.86
C PRO A 63 8.90 1.85 -3.83
N ALA A 64 8.02 2.63 -3.16
CA ALA A 64 8.15 4.08 -3.15
C ALA A 64 9.44 4.52 -2.43
N ALA A 65 10.29 5.27 -3.14
CA ALA A 65 11.61 5.66 -2.65
C ALA A 65 11.56 6.82 -1.64
N ASP A 66 10.58 7.72 -1.79
CA ASP A 66 10.46 8.95 -1.02
C ASP A 66 9.02 9.24 -0.61
N TRP A 67 8.85 10.08 0.42
CA TRP A 67 7.54 10.49 0.89
C TRP A 67 6.68 11.12 -0.20
N ARG A 68 7.28 11.90 -1.11
CA ARG A 68 6.52 12.56 -2.18
C ARG A 68 5.80 11.55 -3.09
N GLU A 69 6.46 10.44 -3.40
CA GLU A 69 5.88 9.37 -4.21
C GLU A 69 4.83 8.60 -3.41
N ALA A 70 5.14 8.24 -2.16
CA ALA A 70 4.20 7.58 -1.27
C ALA A 70 2.93 8.41 -1.00
N HIS A 71 3.08 9.72 -0.82
CA HIS A 71 1.97 10.64 -0.60
C HIS A 71 1.07 10.72 -1.84
N ARG A 72 1.66 10.82 -3.04
CA ARG A 72 0.90 10.79 -4.29
C ARG A 72 0.10 9.49 -4.42
N ILE A 73 0.73 8.34 -4.14
CA ILE A 73 0.05 7.04 -4.16
C ILE A 73 -1.13 7.04 -3.18
N LEU A 74 -0.93 7.53 -1.94
CA LEU A 74 -2.01 7.65 -0.96
C LEU A 74 -3.15 8.55 -1.45
N GLU A 75 -2.85 9.72 -1.98
CA GLU A 75 -3.87 10.65 -2.50
C GLU A 75 -4.67 10.06 -3.66
N GLU A 76 -4.00 9.40 -4.61
CA GLU A 76 -4.68 8.71 -5.71
C GLU A 76 -5.55 7.56 -5.18
N TYR A 77 -5.06 6.81 -4.18
CA TYR A 77 -5.83 5.76 -3.53
C TYR A 77 -7.07 6.29 -2.82
N TRP A 78 -6.94 7.38 -2.07
CA TRP A 78 -8.05 8.01 -1.37
C TRP A 78 -9.14 8.49 -2.32
N LYS A 79 -8.75 9.06 -3.46
CA LYS A 79 -9.69 9.47 -4.51
C LYS A 79 -10.43 8.27 -5.10
N THR A 80 -9.70 7.21 -5.46
CA THR A 80 -10.26 5.99 -6.07
C THR A 80 -11.26 5.29 -5.14
N TYR A 81 -10.93 5.15 -3.86
CA TYR A 81 -11.78 4.46 -2.88
C TYR A 81 -12.76 5.40 -2.16
N ARG A 82 -12.85 6.68 -2.57
CA ARG A 82 -13.68 7.72 -1.92
C ARG A 82 -13.42 7.83 -0.41
N ILE A 83 -12.20 7.58 0.02
CA ILE A 83 -11.77 7.67 1.42
C ILE A 83 -11.48 9.13 1.74
N ASN A 84 -12.02 9.63 2.85
CA ASN A 84 -11.74 11.00 3.28
C ASN A 84 -10.33 11.08 3.90
N PRO A 85 -9.37 11.82 3.29
CA PRO A 85 -8.01 11.92 3.83
C PRO A 85 -7.94 12.60 5.20
N MET A 86 -8.97 13.37 5.59
CA MET A 86 -9.02 14.08 6.87
C MET A 86 -9.56 13.24 8.03
N GLN A 87 -10.14 12.06 7.74
CA GLN A 87 -10.65 11.19 8.80
C GLN A 87 -9.50 10.60 9.62
N LYS A 88 -9.80 10.27 10.89
CA LYS A 88 -8.78 9.90 11.88
C LYS A 88 -7.89 8.74 11.41
N GLU A 89 -8.49 7.72 10.81
CA GLU A 89 -7.80 6.53 10.35
C GLU A 89 -6.94 6.78 9.11
N ALA A 90 -7.37 7.63 8.18
CA ALA A 90 -6.60 7.97 6.98
C ALA A 90 -5.40 8.86 7.33
N ARG A 91 -5.59 9.80 8.26
CA ARG A 91 -4.48 10.59 8.83
C ARG A 91 -3.49 9.70 9.57
N LEU A 92 -3.97 8.74 10.36
CA LEU A 92 -3.10 7.80 11.07
C LEU A 92 -2.28 6.95 10.09
N LEU A 93 -2.92 6.41 9.04
CA LEU A 93 -2.21 5.63 8.02
C LEU A 93 -1.15 6.48 7.32
N SER A 94 -1.51 7.70 6.92
CA SER A 94 -0.58 8.64 6.28
C SER A 94 0.58 9.00 7.20
N ASN A 95 0.34 9.18 8.50
CA ASN A 95 1.36 9.47 9.50
C ASN A 95 2.32 8.27 9.69
N LEU A 96 1.81 7.04 9.73
CA LEU A 96 2.66 5.84 9.80
C LEU A 96 3.55 5.74 8.56
N VAL A 97 2.98 5.95 7.37
CA VAL A 97 3.74 5.94 6.11
C VAL A 97 4.79 7.06 6.12
N TYR A 98 4.45 8.24 6.62
CA TYR A 98 5.39 9.36 6.78
C TYR A 98 6.56 9.01 7.71
N GLN A 99 6.29 8.35 8.84
CA GLN A 99 7.32 7.89 9.78
C GLN A 99 8.31 6.88 9.17
N ARG A 100 7.93 6.17 8.08
CA ARG A 100 8.85 5.32 7.32
C ARG A 100 10.00 6.14 6.71
N TYR A 101 9.69 7.34 6.20
CA TYR A 101 10.64 8.23 5.53
C TYR A 101 11.30 9.21 6.50
N PHE A 102 10.58 9.63 7.55
CA PHE A 102 11.04 10.59 8.55
C PHE A 102 10.91 10.03 9.98
N PRO A 103 11.66 8.96 10.33
CA PRO A 103 11.53 8.30 11.63
C PRO A 103 11.93 9.18 12.83
N ASN A 104 12.72 10.23 12.60
CA ASN A 104 13.20 11.13 13.64
C ASN A 104 12.31 12.37 13.84
N ASP A 105 11.35 12.60 12.94
CA ASP A 105 10.41 13.74 12.97
C ASP A 105 9.23 13.47 13.93
N ALA A 106 9.10 12.23 14.42
CA ALA A 106 8.08 11.81 15.37
C ALA A 106 8.32 12.31 16.82
N ARG A 107 9.33 13.15 17.05
CA ARG A 107 9.63 13.77 18.36
C ARG A 107 9.50 15.29 18.25
N ALA A 108 8.30 15.80 18.49
CA ALA A 108 8.06 17.15 19.01
C ALA A 108 6.84 17.09 19.93
#